data_AF-A0A7W8N2I8-F1
#
_entry.id   AF-A0A7W8N2I8-F1
#
_cell.length_a   1.000
_cell.length_b   1.000
_cell.length_c   1.000
_cell.angle_alpha   90.00
_cell.angle_beta   90.00
_cell.angle_gamma   90.00
#
_symmetry.space_group_name_H-M   'P 1'
#
loop_
_entity.id
_entity.type
_entity.pdbx_description
1 polymer ?
#
loop_
_entity_poly.entity_id
_entity_poly.type
_entity_poly.pdbx_seq_one_letter_code
_entity_poly.pdbx_strand_id
1 'polypeptide(L)'
;MPSKFAASRRLMNEIVPGEESDVYGTETVSHFELYLRAVRECGASTTAIEALIARLRDGSPWEPALALSGAPEAAQRFVRNTFLIIDGGKLHATAAAFTFGREDLIPDMFRGFIRDQNERLWNA
;
A
#
# COMPACT_ATOMS: atom_id res chain seq x y z
N MET A 1 25.10 6.18 -16.36
CA MET A 1 25.52 4.97 -17.10
C MET A 1 24.27 4.23 -17.59
N PRO A 2 24.16 3.82 -18.86
CA PRO A 2 23.06 2.97 -19.31
C PRO A 2 23.11 1.61 -18.59
N SER A 3 21.98 1.16 -18.01
CA SER A 3 21.93 -0.14 -17.34
C SER A 3 21.91 -1.29 -18.36
N LYS A 4 22.56 -2.41 -18.02
CA LYS A 4 22.53 -3.65 -18.82
C LYS A 4 21.16 -4.35 -18.78
N PHE A 5 20.26 -3.93 -17.89
CA PHE A 5 18.95 -4.51 -17.66
C PHE A 5 17.85 -3.51 -18.02
N ALA A 6 17.68 -3.25 -19.32
CA ALA A 6 16.73 -2.24 -19.81
C ALA A 6 15.29 -2.56 -19.39
N ALA A 7 14.87 -3.83 -19.47
CA ALA A 7 13.54 -4.28 -19.06
C ALA A 7 13.29 -4.07 -17.56
N SER A 8 14.20 -4.52 -16.70
CA SER A 8 14.07 -4.34 -15.24
C SER A 8 14.06 -2.86 -14.85
N ARG A 9 14.85 -2.01 -15.52
CA ARG A 9 14.83 -0.56 -15.30
C ARG A 9 13.46 0.03 -15.64
N ARG A 10 12.92 -0.35 -16.79
CA ARG A 10 11.59 0.11 -17.22
C ARG A 10 10.52 -0.31 -16.21
N LEU A 11 10.53 -1.58 -15.79
CA LEU A 11 9.60 -2.11 -14.79
C LEU A 11 9.65 -1.30 -13.49
N MET A 12 10.84 -1.09 -12.91
CA MET A 12 10.99 -0.30 -11.68
C MET A 12 10.52 1.15 -11.87
N ASN A 13 10.78 1.73 -13.04
CA ASN A 13 10.34 3.08 -13.36
C ASN A 13 8.82 3.18 -13.61
N GLU A 14 8.14 2.10 -13.95
CA GLU A 14 6.68 2.07 -14.17
C GLU A 14 5.92 1.85 -12.85
N ILE A 15 6.52 1.14 -11.89
CA ILE A 15 5.92 0.94 -10.56
C ILE A 15 5.72 2.29 -9.84
N VAL A 16 6.75 3.16 -9.82
CA VAL A 16 6.66 4.42 -9.05
C VAL A 16 5.54 5.34 -9.53
N PRO A 17 5.39 5.63 -10.83
CA PRO A 17 4.25 6.40 -11.33
C PRO A 17 2.90 5.74 -11.07
N GLY A 18 2.82 4.41 -11.17
CA GLY A 18 1.58 3.69 -10.87
C GLY A 18 1.16 3.79 -9.41
N GLU A 19 2.11 3.81 -8.47
CA GLU A 19 1.79 3.87 -7.04
C GLU A 19 1.62 5.31 -6.51
N GLU A 20 2.44 6.25 -6.98
CA GLU A 20 2.55 7.60 -6.39
C GLU A 20 1.92 8.71 -7.25
N SER A 21 1.66 8.47 -8.53
CA SER A 21 1.20 9.50 -9.46
C SER A 21 0.35 8.96 -10.60
N ASP A 22 -0.55 8.02 -10.30
CA ASP A 22 -1.47 7.49 -11.30
C ASP A 22 -2.51 8.54 -11.70
N VAL A 23 -3.28 8.27 -12.75
CA VAL A 23 -4.32 9.17 -13.25
C VAL A 23 -5.70 8.57 -12.98
N TYR A 24 -6.45 9.22 -12.09
CA TYR A 24 -7.85 8.90 -11.83
C TYR A 24 -8.76 9.98 -12.42
N GLY A 25 -9.39 9.67 -13.55
CA GLY A 25 -10.15 10.65 -14.32
C GLY A 25 -9.22 11.72 -14.91
N THR A 26 -9.31 12.95 -14.38
CA THR A 26 -8.44 14.07 -14.75
C THR A 26 -7.41 14.44 -13.68
N GLU A 27 -7.41 13.74 -12.53
CA GLU A 27 -6.53 14.05 -11.41
C GLU A 27 -5.33 13.10 -11.40
N THR A 28 -4.15 13.64 -11.08
CA THR A 28 -2.99 12.84 -10.67
C THR A 28 -3.12 12.52 -9.18
N VAL A 29 -3.01 11.25 -8.83
CA VAL A 29 -3.29 10.76 -7.48
C VAL A 29 -2.44 9.53 -7.16
N SER A 30 -1.99 9.41 -5.92
CA SER A 30 -1.34 8.19 -5.43
C SER A 30 -2.38 7.13 -5.07
N HIS A 31 -1.99 5.86 -5.11
CA HIS A 31 -2.81 4.77 -4.58
C HIS A 31 -3.18 4.99 -3.11
N PHE A 32 -2.27 5.53 -2.30
CA PHE A 32 -2.57 5.86 -0.90
C PHE A 32 -3.73 6.85 -0.77
N GLU A 33 -3.72 7.91 -1.57
CA GLU A 33 -4.80 8.90 -1.58
C GLU A 33 -6.12 8.30 -2.06
N LEU A 34 -6.09 7.42 -3.07
CA LEU A 34 -7.27 6.69 -3.52
C LEU A 34 -7.87 5.80 -2.41
N TYR A 35 -7.03 5.03 -1.69
CA TYR A 35 -7.50 4.24 -0.56
C TYR A 35 -8.10 5.11 0.55
N LEU A 36 -7.46 6.24 0.88
CA LEU A 36 -7.99 7.15 1.89
C LEU A 36 -9.32 7.78 1.47
N ARG A 37 -9.49 8.14 0.19
CA ARG A 37 -10.77 8.59 -0.37
C ARG A 37 -11.84 7.50 -0.23
N ALA A 38 -11.54 6.27 -0.62
CA ALA A 38 -12.47 5.15 -0.50
C ALA A 38 -12.89 4.88 0.96
N VAL A 39 -11.96 4.93 1.92
CA VAL A 39 -12.28 4.80 3.36
C VAL A 39 -13.28 5.87 3.81
N ARG A 40 -13.10 7.12 3.35
CA ARG A 40 -14.04 8.23 3.64
C ARG A 40 -15.39 8.02 2.98
N GLU A 41 -15.41 7.62 1.70
CA GLU A 41 -16.64 7.38 0.95
C GLU A 41 -17.48 6.25 1.56
N CYS A 42 -16.84 5.23 2.12
CA CYS A 42 -17.51 4.16 2.86
C CYS A 42 -17.96 4.56 4.28
N GLY A 43 -17.69 5.79 4.73
CA GLY A 43 -18.02 6.28 6.07
C GLY A 43 -17.18 5.66 7.19
N ALA A 44 -16.06 5.02 6.87
CA ALA A 44 -15.16 4.44 7.86
C ALA A 44 -14.24 5.50 8.48
N SER A 45 -13.78 5.26 9.71
CA SER A 45 -12.90 6.19 10.43
C SER A 45 -11.52 6.27 9.78
N THR A 46 -11.07 7.50 9.48
CA THR A 46 -9.70 7.80 9.02
C THR A 46 -8.77 8.25 10.12
N THR A 47 -9.24 8.29 11.39
CA THR A 47 -8.52 8.91 12.51
C THR A 47 -7.10 8.37 12.67
N ALA A 48 -6.92 7.05 12.56
CA ALA A 48 -5.59 6.46 12.70
C ALA A 48 -4.63 6.82 11.55
N ILE A 49 -5.16 6.87 10.32
CA ILE A 49 -4.37 7.24 9.14
C ILE A 49 -3.95 8.71 9.23
N GLU A 50 -4.87 9.59 9.61
CA GLU A 50 -4.60 11.02 9.74
C GLU A 50 -3.63 11.32 10.89
N ALA A 51 -3.75 10.61 12.01
CA ALA A 51 -2.79 10.69 13.12
C ALA A 51 -1.39 10.24 12.69
N LEU A 52 -1.27 9.14 11.93
CA LEU A 52 0.01 8.70 11.38
C LEU A 52 0.64 9.78 10.47
N ILE A 53 -0.12 10.30 9.51
CA ILE A 53 0.36 11.32 8.57
C ILE A 53 0.81 12.58 9.31
N ALA A 54 0.01 13.06 10.26
CA ALA A 54 0.34 14.27 11.03
C ALA A 54 1.70 14.12 11.72
N ARG A 55 1.93 13.00 12.40
CA ARG A 55 3.21 12.74 13.09
C ARG A 55 4.39 12.64 12.12
N LEU A 56 4.19 12.01 10.96
CA LEU A 56 5.22 11.93 9.92
C LEU A 56 5.57 13.32 9.37
N ARG A 57 4.57 14.19 9.17
CA ARG A 57 4.78 15.58 8.73
C ARG A 57 5.54 16.40 9.76
N ASP A 58 5.33 16.12 11.05
CA ASP A 58 6.09 16.73 12.15
C ASP A 58 7.53 16.19 12.27
N GLY A 59 7.95 15.31 11.36
CA GLY A 59 9.29 14.73 11.33
C GLY A 59 9.50 13.57 12.30
N SER A 60 8.43 13.01 12.89
CA SER A 60 8.56 11.80 13.70
C SER A 60 9.04 10.64 12.84
N PRO A 61 9.98 9.81 13.33
CA PRO A 61 10.31 8.55 12.66
C PRO A 61 9.07 7.66 12.52
N TRP A 62 9.00 6.88 11.44
CA TRP A 62 7.79 6.17 11.07
C TRP A 62 7.32 5.15 12.11
N GLU A 63 8.24 4.50 12.82
CA GLU A 63 7.89 3.45 13.78
C GLU A 63 7.21 4.01 15.05
N PRO A 64 7.75 5.05 15.72
CA PRO A 64 7.02 5.78 16.74
C PRO A 64 5.71 6.40 16.25
N ALA A 65 5.68 6.94 15.03
CA ALA A 65 4.48 7.52 14.45
C ALA A 65 3.37 6.47 14.28
N LEU A 66 3.72 5.28 13.78
CA LEU A 66 2.83 4.14 13.62
C LEU A 66 2.31 3.62 14.96
N ALA A 67 3.19 3.46 15.95
CA ALA A 67 2.83 2.97 17.28
C ALA A 67 1.82 3.88 17.99
N LEU A 68 1.92 5.19 17.76
CA LEU A 68 1.08 6.22 18.38
C LEU A 68 -0.09 6.67 17.49
N SER A 69 -0.29 6.04 16.33
CA SER A 69 -1.36 6.39 15.40
C SER A 69 -2.73 5.85 15.83
N GLY A 70 -2.77 4.83 16.70
CA GLY A 70 -4.00 4.11 17.02
C GLY A 70 -4.44 3.10 15.95
N ALA A 71 -3.59 2.81 14.96
CA ALA A 71 -3.86 1.76 13.98
C ALA A 71 -4.01 0.37 14.66
N PRO A 72 -4.84 -0.54 14.11
CA PRO A 72 -4.97 -1.90 14.64
C PRO A 72 -3.63 -2.64 14.70
N GLU A 73 -3.45 -3.47 15.72
CA GLU A 73 -2.17 -4.18 15.95
C GLU A 73 -1.72 -4.99 14.73
N ALA A 74 -2.66 -5.64 14.03
CA ALA A 74 -2.38 -6.38 12.80
C ALA A 74 -1.79 -5.49 11.70
N ALA A 75 -2.33 -4.29 11.51
CA ALA A 75 -1.81 -3.32 10.55
C ALA A 75 -0.42 -2.82 10.96
N GLN A 76 -0.21 -2.55 12.26
CA GLN A 76 1.09 -2.16 12.77
C GLN A 76 2.16 -3.25 12.53
N ARG A 77 1.83 -4.52 12.84
CA ARG A 77 2.72 -5.66 12.59
C ARG A 77 3.03 -5.83 11.10
N PHE A 78 2.04 -5.65 10.23
CA PHE A 78 2.22 -5.75 8.78
C PHE A 78 3.22 -4.70 8.26
N VAL A 79 3.04 -3.43 8.66
CA VAL A 79 3.97 -2.35 8.27
C VAL A 79 5.37 -2.60 8.83
N ARG A 80 5.49 -2.97 10.12
CA ARG A 80 6.80 -3.31 10.71
C ARG A 80 7.50 -4.45 9.99
N ASN A 81 6.79 -5.54 9.67
CA ASN A 81 7.36 -6.65 8.91
C ASN A 81 7.86 -6.21 7.53
N THR A 82 7.18 -5.26 6.90
CA THR A 82 7.62 -4.67 5.62
C THR A 82 8.96 -3.97 5.78
N PHE A 83 9.09 -3.09 6.78
CA PHE A 83 10.34 -2.37 7.03
C PHE A 83 11.46 -3.31 7.46
N LEU A 84 11.18 -4.38 8.22
CA LEU A 84 12.19 -5.40 8.54
C LEU A 84 12.79 -6.05 7.28
N ILE A 85 11.97 -6.31 6.24
CA ILE A 85 12.46 -6.86 4.97
C ILE A 85 13.32 -5.82 4.23
N ILE A 86 12.89 -4.55 4.23
CA ILE A 86 13.61 -3.43 3.60
C ILE A 86 14.97 -3.21 4.27
N ASP A 87 14.98 -3.11 5.60
CA ASP A 87 16.17 -2.87 6.42
C ASP A 87 17.17 -4.03 6.34
N GLY A 88 16.70 -5.23 6.00
CA GLY A 88 17.56 -6.38 5.71
C GLY A 88 18.46 -6.19 4.48
N GLY A 89 18.17 -5.22 3.59
CA GLY A 89 19.01 -4.86 2.45
C GLY A 89 19.17 -5.95 1.38
N LYS A 90 18.39 -7.02 1.46
CA LYS A 90 18.47 -8.18 0.56
C LYS A 90 17.54 -7.98 -0.63
N LEU A 91 18.11 -7.58 -1.77
CA LEU A 91 17.33 -7.33 -3.00
C LEU A 91 16.38 -8.47 -3.38
N HIS A 92 16.83 -9.73 -3.26
CA HIS A 92 16.00 -10.91 -3.57
C HIS A 92 14.82 -11.07 -2.60
N ALA A 93 14.99 -10.70 -1.32
CA ALA A 93 13.93 -10.74 -0.33
C ALA A 93 12.90 -9.63 -0.58
N THR A 94 13.36 -8.41 -0.88
CA THR A 94 12.48 -7.30 -1.26
C THR A 94 11.70 -7.62 -2.53
N ALA A 95 12.37 -8.16 -3.56
CA ALA A 95 11.72 -8.57 -4.81
C ALA A 95 10.67 -9.66 -4.58
N ALA A 96 11.00 -10.70 -3.81
CA ALA A 96 10.05 -11.77 -3.49
C ALA A 96 8.84 -11.25 -2.70
N ALA A 97 9.06 -10.39 -1.69
CA ALA A 97 7.99 -9.80 -0.90
C ALA A 97 7.07 -8.90 -1.74
N PHE A 98 7.63 -8.16 -2.70
CA PHE A 98 6.87 -7.34 -3.64
C PHE A 98 6.05 -8.22 -4.61
N THR A 99 6.71 -9.09 -5.37
CA THR A 99 6.06 -9.88 -6.43
C THR A 99 5.03 -10.86 -5.86
N PHE A 100 5.46 -11.77 -4.97
CA PHE A 100 4.59 -12.84 -4.50
C PHE A 100 3.67 -12.40 -3.36
N GLY A 101 4.05 -11.37 -2.60
CA GLY A 101 3.29 -10.92 -1.44
C GLY A 101 2.23 -9.88 -1.77
N ARG A 102 2.48 -9.02 -2.78
CA ARG A 102 1.64 -7.84 -3.04
C ARG A 102 1.10 -7.79 -4.45
N GLU A 103 1.96 -7.93 -5.45
CA GLU A 103 1.53 -7.77 -6.85
C GLU A 103 0.69 -8.96 -7.33
N ASP A 104 1.11 -10.19 -7.03
CA ASP A 104 0.39 -11.38 -7.46
C ASP A 104 -0.83 -11.67 -6.56
N LEU A 105 -0.66 -11.54 -5.24
CA LEU A 105 -1.66 -12.03 -4.26
C LEU A 105 -2.84 -11.08 -4.06
N ILE A 106 -2.58 -9.77 -3.97
CA ILE A 106 -3.60 -8.79 -3.59
C ILE A 106 -4.76 -8.75 -4.60
N PRO A 107 -4.52 -8.68 -5.93
CA PRO A 107 -5.59 -8.65 -6.91
C PRO A 107 -6.53 -9.87 -6.82
N ASP A 108 -5.98 -11.06 -6.65
CA ASP A 108 -6.77 -12.29 -6.56
C ASP A 108 -7.58 -12.36 -5.27
N MET A 109 -7.00 -11.94 -4.14
CA MET A 109 -7.72 -11.83 -2.87
C MET A 109 -8.90 -10.85 -2.98
N PHE A 110 -8.71 -9.67 -3.60
CA PHE A 110 -9.78 -8.69 -3.78
C PHE A 110 -10.87 -9.18 -4.74
N ARG A 111 -10.51 -9.81 -5.86
CA ARG A 111 -11.50 -10.40 -6.77
C ARG A 111 -12.35 -11.45 -6.06
N GLY A 112 -11.72 -12.30 -5.24
CA GLY A 112 -12.41 -13.27 -4.39
C GLY A 112 -13.36 -12.59 -3.42
N PHE A 113 -12.90 -11.58 -2.68
CA PHE A 113 -13.73 -10.83 -1.74
C PHE A 113 -14.94 -10.18 -2.41
N ILE A 114 -14.78 -9.51 -3.55
CA ILE A 114 -15.88 -8.85 -4.27
C ILE A 114 -16.90 -9.88 -4.77
N ARG A 115 -16.45 -11.02 -5.30
CA ARG A 115 -17.35 -12.11 -5.68
C ARG A 115 -18.18 -12.56 -4.48
N ASP A 116 -17.55 -12.84 -3.35
CA ASP A 116 -18.23 -13.32 -2.15
C ASP A 116 -19.22 -12.28 -1.57
N GLN A 117 -18.90 -10.98 -1.64
CA GLN A 117 -19.83 -9.91 -1.25
C GLN A 117 -21.04 -9.83 -2.20
N ASN A 118 -20.82 -9.92 -3.51
CA ASN A 118 -21.91 -9.91 -4.48
C ASN A 118 -22.84 -11.11 -4.27
N GLU A 119 -22.31 -12.31 -4.09
CA GLU A 119 -23.14 -13.49 -3.79
C GLU A 119 -23.98 -13.29 -2.52
N ARG A 120 -23.45 -12.65 -1.48
CA ARG A 120 -24.22 -12.37 -0.25
C ARG A 120 -25.32 -11.33 -0.46
N LEU A 121 -25.06 -10.27 -1.22
CA LEU A 121 -26.02 -9.19 -1.47
C LEU A 121 -27.15 -9.60 -2.42
N TRP A 122 -26.89 -10.53 -3.35
CA TRP A 122 -27.92 -11.05 -4.27
C TRP A 122 -28.74 -12.22 -3.70
N ASN A 123 -28.26 -12.86 -2.63
CA ASN A 123 -28.97 -13.93 -1.93
C ASN A 123 -29.70 -13.44 -0.65
N ALA A 124 -29.68 -12.14 -0.37
CA ALA A 124 -30.40 -11.46 0.72
C ALA A 124 -31.63 -10.72 0.18
#